data_AF-A0A2V2S0K7-F1
#
_entry.id   AF-A0A2V2S0K7-F1
#
_cell.length_a   1.000
_cell.length_b   1.000
_cell.length_c   1.000
_cell.angle_alpha   90.00
_cell.angle_beta   90.00
_cell.angle_gamma   90.00
#
_symmetry.space_group_name_H-M   'P 1'
#
loop_
_entity.id
_entity.type
_entity.pdbx_description
1 polymer ?
#
loop_
_entity_poly.entity_id
_entity_poly.type
_entity_poly.pdbx_seq_one_letter_code
_entity_poly.pdbx_strand_id
1 'polypeptide(L)'
;MAALLVLATSAYSSPAQGIIASGVVSGSGSGPYTYSLSFSDGAGATSSIGYIWYAWTPGNFYLPSAPSSPVAPSGWTANVSGNSVQFSANSSANYITAGSTLSGFSYQASFTPSQLATQPNGGLSVAYAAGVFSSPSENFTVSGPAVPEPSTLTLALCCAAGLLPRLRKR
;
A
#
# COMPACT_ATOMS: atom_id res chain seq x y z
N MET A 1 2.74 31.15 -42.41
CA MET A 1 3.60 29.96 -42.23
C MET A 1 3.57 29.63 -40.74
N ALA A 2 2.74 28.66 -40.33
CA ALA A 2 2.55 28.30 -38.91
C ALA A 2 3.35 27.03 -38.63
N ALA A 3 4.27 27.09 -37.67
CA ALA A 3 5.14 26.00 -37.26
C ALA A 3 4.39 25.03 -36.34
N LEU A 4 4.29 23.77 -36.76
CA LEU A 4 3.76 22.68 -35.93
C LEU A 4 4.93 22.08 -35.13
N LEU A 5 4.98 22.37 -33.84
CA LEU A 5 5.95 21.81 -32.91
C LEU A 5 5.39 20.47 -32.38
N VAL A 6 5.89 19.35 -32.90
CA VAL A 6 5.55 18.01 -32.39
C VAL A 6 6.38 17.79 -31.12
N LEU A 7 5.74 17.85 -29.95
CA LEU A 7 6.34 17.36 -28.72
C LEU A 7 6.41 15.84 -28.77
N ALA A 8 7.61 15.29 -28.93
CA ALA A 8 7.87 13.89 -28.65
C ALA A 8 7.62 13.64 -27.16
N THR A 9 6.52 12.97 -26.82
CA THR A 9 6.35 12.41 -25.49
C THR A 9 7.38 11.29 -25.36
N SER A 10 8.41 11.52 -24.55
CA SER A 10 9.28 10.44 -24.07
C SER A 10 8.42 9.50 -23.23
N ALA A 11 7.90 8.45 -23.87
CA ALA A 11 7.47 7.27 -23.15
C ALA A 11 8.71 6.74 -22.42
N TYR A 12 8.74 6.87 -21.09
CA TYR A 12 9.69 6.15 -20.25
C TYR A 12 9.33 4.66 -20.35
N SER A 13 9.74 4.01 -21.43
CA SER A 13 9.82 2.57 -21.47
C SER A 13 11.04 2.21 -20.65
N SER A 14 10.85 1.90 -19.37
CA SER A 14 11.88 1.22 -18.57
C SER A 14 11.92 -0.24 -19.02
N PRO A 15 12.96 -0.73 -19.72
CA PRO A 15 13.11 -2.15 -19.89
C PRO A 15 13.50 -2.77 -18.53
N ALA A 16 12.64 -3.70 -18.08
CA ALA A 16 12.79 -4.63 -16.95
C ALA A 16 12.54 -4.09 -15.53
N GLN A 17 11.27 -3.91 -15.15
CA GLN A 17 10.90 -3.99 -13.74
C GLN A 17 11.14 -5.44 -13.29
N GLY A 18 12.26 -5.68 -12.60
CA GLY A 18 12.57 -7.00 -12.03
C GLY A 18 11.42 -7.49 -11.15
N ILE A 19 10.88 -6.60 -10.33
CA ILE A 19 9.83 -6.87 -9.35
C ILE A 19 8.59 -6.08 -9.75
N ILE A 20 7.41 -6.66 -9.54
CA ILE A 20 6.12 -5.97 -9.68
C ILE A 20 5.36 -6.16 -8.37
N ALA A 21 5.77 -5.45 -7.31
CA ALA A 21 5.22 -5.68 -5.99
C ALA A 21 3.85 -5.01 -5.82
N SER A 22 3.00 -5.67 -5.06
CA SER A 22 1.78 -5.09 -4.53
C SER A 22 1.52 -5.65 -3.14
N GLY A 23 0.65 -4.98 -2.39
CA GLY A 23 0.26 -5.47 -1.09
C GLY A 23 -1.09 -4.98 -0.65
N VAL A 24 -1.65 -5.73 0.29
CA VAL A 24 -2.89 -5.41 0.99
C VAL A 24 -2.64 -5.45 2.48
N VAL A 25 -3.22 -4.50 3.22
CA VAL A 25 -3.27 -4.50 4.69
C VAL A 25 -4.72 -4.51 5.14
N SER A 26 -5.01 -5.19 6.24
CA SER A 26 -6.31 -5.13 6.91
C SER A 26 -6.08 -5.04 8.42
N GLY A 27 -6.81 -4.13 9.08
CA GLY A 27 -6.71 -3.93 10.52
C GLY A 27 -7.96 -4.42 11.24
N SER A 28 -7.80 -5.05 12.40
CA SER A 28 -8.90 -5.59 13.22
C SER A 28 -8.61 -5.50 14.72
N GLY A 29 -9.63 -5.76 15.54
CA GLY A 29 -9.55 -5.75 17.01
C GLY A 29 -10.04 -4.44 17.64
N SER A 30 -9.93 -4.38 18.97
CA SER A 30 -10.36 -3.24 19.79
C SER A 30 -9.20 -2.61 20.61
N GLY A 31 -7.95 -2.94 20.27
CA GLY A 31 -6.75 -2.41 20.92
C GLY A 31 -6.02 -3.44 21.80
N PRO A 32 -4.71 -3.71 21.57
CA PRO A 32 -3.94 -3.31 20.38
C PRO A 32 -4.56 -3.86 19.10
N TYR A 33 -4.53 -3.08 18.02
CA TYR A 33 -5.06 -3.49 16.72
C TYR A 33 -4.08 -4.44 16.04
N THR A 34 -4.59 -5.51 15.44
CA THR A 34 -3.80 -6.45 14.65
C THR A 34 -3.94 -6.10 13.18
N TYR A 35 -2.81 -5.88 12.51
CA TYR A 35 -2.73 -5.60 11.09
C TYR A 35 -2.19 -6.82 10.36
N SER A 36 -2.98 -7.39 9.46
CA SER A 36 -2.58 -8.50 8.61
C SER A 36 -2.23 -7.98 7.22
N LEU A 37 -1.09 -8.41 6.70
CA LEU A 37 -0.58 -8.04 5.37
C LEU A 37 -0.44 -9.26 4.47
N SER A 38 -0.63 -9.00 3.19
CA SER A 38 -0.23 -9.93 2.12
C SER A 38 0.51 -9.15 1.05
N PHE A 39 1.52 -9.78 0.47
CA PHE A 39 2.34 -9.20 -0.58
C PHE A 39 2.34 -10.11 -1.79
N SER A 40 2.37 -9.51 -2.97
CA SER A 40 2.32 -10.23 -4.24
C SER A 40 3.39 -9.72 -5.18
N ASP A 41 3.92 -10.62 -6.00
CA ASP A 41 4.77 -10.27 -7.14
C ASP A 41 3.99 -10.54 -8.42
N GLY A 42 3.88 -9.55 -9.30
CA GLY A 42 3.07 -9.62 -10.51
C GLY A 42 3.54 -10.73 -11.45
N ALA A 43 2.62 -11.30 -12.24
CA ALA A 43 2.95 -12.39 -13.17
C ALA A 43 3.96 -11.99 -14.27
N GLY A 44 4.14 -10.69 -14.52
CA GLY A 44 5.14 -10.16 -15.45
C GLY A 44 6.52 -9.90 -14.83
N ALA A 45 6.71 -10.16 -13.54
CA ALA A 45 7.98 -9.92 -12.86
C ALA A 45 9.06 -10.87 -13.37
N THR A 46 10.30 -10.37 -13.46
CA THR A 46 11.46 -11.15 -13.92
C THR A 46 12.44 -11.48 -12.79
N SER A 47 12.13 -11.07 -11.55
CA SER A 47 12.87 -11.27 -10.32
C SER A 47 11.90 -11.46 -9.17
N SER A 48 12.11 -12.48 -8.34
CA SER A 48 11.29 -12.75 -7.16
C SER A 48 11.58 -11.75 -6.04
N ILE A 49 10.66 -11.62 -5.08
CA ILE A 49 10.81 -10.75 -3.90
C ILE A 49 11.35 -11.53 -2.71
N GLY A 50 12.50 -11.11 -2.20
CA GLY A 50 13.15 -11.70 -1.01
C GLY A 50 13.14 -10.80 0.22
N TYR A 51 12.80 -9.52 0.06
CA TYR A 51 12.73 -8.56 1.15
C TYR A 51 11.67 -7.50 0.91
N ILE A 52 10.96 -7.12 1.96
CA ILE A 52 9.94 -6.07 1.94
C ILE A 52 10.15 -5.17 3.15
N TRP A 53 10.20 -3.86 2.90
CA TRP A 53 10.18 -2.85 3.94
C TRP A 53 8.86 -2.09 3.86
N TYR A 54 7.94 -2.44 4.77
CA TYR A 54 6.59 -1.88 4.83
C TYR A 54 6.57 -0.52 5.51
N ALA A 55 5.83 0.43 4.93
CA ALA A 55 5.65 1.80 5.45
C ALA A 55 6.99 2.54 5.64
N TRP A 56 7.86 2.42 4.64
CA TRP A 56 9.20 3.01 4.64
C TRP A 56 9.69 3.30 3.22
N THR A 57 10.52 4.33 3.10
CA THR A 57 11.46 4.55 1.98
C THR A 57 12.81 4.99 2.56
N PRO A 58 13.91 4.99 1.79
CA PRO A 58 15.22 5.45 2.29
C PRO A 58 15.13 6.77 3.06
N GLY A 59 15.36 6.69 4.37
CA GLY A 59 15.37 7.82 5.29
C GLY A 59 14.02 8.22 5.91
N ASN A 60 12.89 7.56 5.57
CA ASN A 60 11.56 7.94 6.04
C ASN A 60 10.76 6.75 6.56
N PHE A 61 10.06 6.95 7.69
CA PHE A 61 9.18 5.96 8.31
C PHE A 61 7.75 6.50 8.32
N TYR A 62 6.77 5.70 7.92
CA TYR A 62 5.43 6.20 7.61
C TYR A 62 4.30 5.70 8.51
N LEU A 63 4.52 4.72 9.40
CA LEU A 63 3.46 4.34 10.35
C LEU A 63 3.16 5.47 11.35
N PRO A 64 1.89 5.62 11.79
CA PRO A 64 1.51 6.64 12.76
C PRO A 64 2.29 6.56 14.09
N SER A 65 2.62 5.35 14.53
CA SER A 65 3.49 5.07 15.66
C SER A 65 4.28 3.79 15.45
N ALA A 66 5.29 3.55 16.29
CA ALA A 66 6.04 2.30 16.26
C ALA A 66 5.12 1.08 16.47
N PRO A 67 5.15 0.08 15.57
CA PRO A 67 4.41 -1.16 15.74
C PRO A 67 5.11 -2.08 16.76
N SER A 68 4.42 -3.16 17.15
CA SER A 68 4.91 -4.20 18.04
C SER A 68 4.55 -5.59 17.52
N SER A 69 5.18 -6.62 18.09
CA SER A 69 4.86 -8.03 17.81
C SER A 69 4.76 -8.37 16.32
N PRO A 70 5.79 -8.07 15.50
CA PRO A 70 5.74 -8.40 14.10
C PRO A 70 5.80 -9.93 13.93
N VAL A 71 5.01 -10.45 13.00
CA VAL A 71 4.94 -11.87 12.67
C VAL A 71 5.12 -12.02 11.15
N ALA A 72 5.85 -13.05 10.75
CA ALA A 72 6.03 -13.44 9.36
C ALA A 72 5.60 -14.91 9.18
N PRO A 73 5.21 -15.31 7.96
CA PRO A 73 4.95 -16.70 7.62
C PRO A 73 6.23 -17.53 7.70
N SER A 74 6.08 -18.87 7.64
CA SER A 74 7.22 -19.79 7.63
C SER A 74 8.21 -19.43 6.51
N GLY A 75 9.50 -19.51 6.82
CA GLY A 75 10.56 -19.15 5.86
C GLY A 75 10.85 -17.65 5.77
N TRP A 76 10.16 -16.81 6.56
CA TRP A 76 10.40 -15.38 6.65
C TRP A 76 10.65 -14.93 8.09
N THR A 77 11.36 -13.84 8.27
CA THR A 77 11.55 -13.14 9.54
C THR A 77 10.99 -11.73 9.47
N ALA A 78 10.47 -11.25 10.60
CA ALA A 78 9.95 -9.90 10.72
C ALA A 78 10.71 -9.11 11.79
N ASN A 79 10.97 -7.83 11.54
CA ASN A 79 11.64 -6.94 12.50
C ASN A 79 11.03 -5.54 12.43
N VAL A 80 10.87 -4.88 13.58
CA VAL A 80 10.41 -3.49 13.64
C VAL A 80 11.61 -2.56 13.52
N SER A 81 11.51 -1.58 12.61
CA SER A 81 12.50 -0.51 12.49
C SER A 81 11.79 0.83 12.56
N GLY A 82 11.92 1.56 13.67
CA GLY A 82 11.20 2.81 13.90
C GLY A 82 9.69 2.64 13.70
N ASN A 83 9.09 3.51 12.87
CA ASN A 83 7.69 3.44 12.49
C ASN A 83 7.49 2.65 11.19
N SER A 84 8.10 1.46 11.09
CA SER A 84 8.01 0.58 9.91
C SER A 84 8.26 -0.88 10.29
N VAL A 85 7.99 -1.79 9.36
CA VAL A 85 8.25 -3.22 9.55
C VAL A 85 9.06 -3.77 8.37
N GLN A 86 10.11 -4.50 8.70
CA GLN A 86 10.96 -5.22 7.75
C GLN A 86 10.56 -6.69 7.73
N PHE A 87 10.46 -7.25 6.53
CA PHE A 87 10.24 -8.67 6.30
C PHE A 87 11.33 -9.19 5.36
N SER A 88 11.99 -10.28 5.75
CA SER A 88 13.04 -10.90 4.93
C SER A 88 12.85 -12.40 4.85
N ALA A 89 13.00 -12.95 3.65
CA ALA A 89 13.04 -14.38 3.45
C ALA A 89 14.34 -14.97 4.01
N ASN A 90 14.25 -16.10 4.70
CA ASN A 90 15.38 -16.79 5.31
C ASN A 90 16.30 -17.45 4.27
N SER A 91 15.78 -17.70 3.07
CA SER A 91 16.53 -18.21 1.91
C SER A 91 15.76 -17.94 0.61
N SER A 92 16.45 -18.05 -0.53
CA SER A 92 15.85 -17.89 -1.86
C SER A 92 14.72 -18.86 -2.18
N ALA A 93 14.65 -20.00 -1.48
CA ALA A 93 13.55 -20.96 -1.61
C ALA A 93 12.21 -20.40 -1.09
N ASN A 94 12.24 -19.33 -0.28
CA ASN A 94 11.05 -18.73 0.32
C ASN A 94 10.64 -17.41 -0.36
N TYR A 95 11.32 -17.01 -1.45
CA TYR A 95 10.99 -15.76 -2.15
C TYR A 95 9.58 -15.81 -2.72
N ILE A 96 8.90 -14.66 -2.74
CA ILE A 96 7.63 -14.52 -3.45
C ILE A 96 7.95 -14.50 -4.94
N THR A 97 7.59 -15.57 -5.63
CA THR A 97 7.85 -15.73 -7.06
C THR A 97 6.85 -14.92 -7.89
N ALA A 98 7.23 -14.61 -9.13
CA ALA A 98 6.36 -13.92 -10.08
C ALA A 98 4.99 -14.63 -10.21
N GLY A 99 3.92 -13.86 -10.10
CA GLY A 99 2.54 -14.34 -10.13
C GLY A 99 2.01 -14.89 -8.80
N SER A 100 2.84 -14.93 -7.76
CA SER A 100 2.46 -15.48 -6.45
C SER A 100 2.09 -14.40 -5.44
N THR A 101 1.27 -14.79 -4.48
CA THR A 101 0.92 -13.98 -3.30
C THR A 101 1.27 -14.75 -2.05
N LEU A 102 1.88 -14.06 -1.07
CA LEU A 102 2.18 -14.61 0.24
C LEU A 102 1.47 -13.80 1.32
N SER A 103 0.72 -14.50 2.16
CA SER A 103 -0.01 -13.96 3.31
C SER A 103 0.60 -14.46 4.62
N GLY A 104 0.13 -13.93 5.75
CA GLY A 104 0.58 -14.33 7.09
C GLY A 104 1.60 -13.38 7.71
N PHE A 105 1.88 -12.27 7.04
CA PHE A 105 2.59 -11.14 7.64
C PHE A 105 1.63 -10.39 8.56
N SER A 106 2.10 -9.98 9.73
CA SER A 106 1.30 -9.12 10.61
C SER A 106 2.14 -8.32 11.59
N TYR A 107 1.51 -7.32 12.20
CA TYR A 107 2.04 -6.60 13.35
C TYR A 107 0.89 -6.10 14.21
N GLN A 108 1.19 -5.71 15.44
CA GLN A 108 0.25 -5.01 16.31
C GLN A 108 0.60 -3.52 16.38
N ALA A 109 -0.41 -2.67 16.55
CA ALA A 109 -0.18 -1.26 16.83
C ALA A 109 -1.31 -0.64 17.68
N SER A 110 -1.01 0.50 18.29
CA SER A 110 -1.98 1.27 19.08
C SER A 110 -2.90 2.15 18.23
N PHE A 111 -2.47 2.52 17.02
CA PHE A 111 -3.28 3.32 16.10
C PHE A 111 -4.39 2.48 15.45
N THR A 112 -5.52 3.13 15.21
CA THR A 112 -6.71 2.51 14.60
C THR A 112 -6.56 2.34 13.09
N PRO A 113 -7.34 1.44 12.45
CA PRO A 113 -7.33 1.31 11.00
C PRO A 113 -7.68 2.61 10.28
N SER A 114 -8.56 3.44 10.85
CA SER A 114 -8.88 4.77 10.30
C SER A 114 -7.70 5.73 10.37
N GLN A 115 -6.92 5.72 11.46
CA GLN A 115 -5.70 6.52 11.56
C GLN A 115 -4.67 6.09 10.52
N LEU A 116 -4.52 4.78 10.27
CA LEU A 116 -3.65 4.27 9.21
C LEU A 116 -4.16 4.70 7.82
N ALA A 117 -5.46 4.61 7.56
CA ALA A 117 -6.06 4.96 6.27
C ALA A 117 -5.87 6.44 5.90
N THR A 118 -5.82 7.33 6.89
CA THR A 118 -5.58 8.76 6.70
C THR A 118 -4.10 9.16 6.76
N GLN A 119 -3.20 8.21 7.07
CA GLN A 119 -1.79 8.50 7.26
C GLN A 119 -1.11 8.78 5.91
N PRO A 120 -0.48 9.96 5.72
CA PRO A 120 0.27 10.24 4.51
C PRO A 120 1.37 9.20 4.30
N ASN A 121 1.36 8.57 3.12
CA ASN A 121 2.32 7.52 2.74
C ASN A 121 2.32 6.28 3.65
N GLY A 122 1.28 6.06 4.47
CA GLY A 122 1.23 4.92 5.42
C GLY A 122 1.32 3.54 4.77
N GLY A 123 1.05 3.44 3.46
CA GLY A 123 1.24 2.23 2.66
C GLY A 123 2.51 2.21 1.81
N LEU A 124 3.24 3.33 1.69
CA LEU A 124 4.41 3.45 0.81
C LEU A 124 5.54 2.57 1.33
N SER A 125 5.99 1.64 0.49
CA SER A 125 6.86 0.53 0.86
C SER A 125 7.88 0.25 -0.23
N VAL A 126 8.91 -0.52 0.09
CA VAL A 126 9.93 -0.95 -0.87
C VAL A 126 10.07 -2.47 -0.86
N ALA A 127 10.04 -3.10 -2.02
CA ALA A 127 10.40 -4.50 -2.22
C ALA A 127 11.80 -4.61 -2.82
N TYR A 128 12.55 -5.64 -2.45
CA TYR A 128 13.86 -5.98 -3.02
C TYR A 128 13.91 -7.45 -3.43
N ALA A 129 14.70 -7.74 -4.47
CA ALA A 129 14.74 -9.08 -5.04
C ALA A 129 15.37 -10.11 -4.08
N ALA A 130 16.35 -9.68 -3.29
CA ALA A 130 17.03 -10.52 -2.32
C ALA A 130 17.42 -9.69 -1.08
N GLY A 131 18.54 -8.96 -1.17
CA GLY A 131 19.08 -8.14 -0.09
C GLY A 131 18.76 -6.65 -0.23
N VAL A 132 18.63 -5.96 0.91
CA VAL A 132 18.44 -4.50 0.94
C VAL A 132 19.68 -3.80 0.38
N PHE A 133 19.47 -2.76 -0.42
CA PHE A 133 20.51 -1.87 -0.99
C PHE A 133 21.52 -2.52 -1.94
N SER A 134 21.48 -3.83 -2.16
CA SER A 134 22.38 -4.56 -3.06
C SER A 134 21.65 -5.23 -4.23
N SER A 135 20.32 -5.23 -4.21
CA SER A 135 19.46 -5.90 -5.19
C SER A 135 18.52 -4.90 -5.87
N PRO A 136 17.99 -5.24 -7.07
CA PRO A 136 16.90 -4.49 -7.69
C PRO A 136 15.77 -4.27 -6.68
N SER A 137 15.21 -3.06 -6.68
CA SER A 137 14.15 -2.66 -5.78
C SER A 137 13.01 -1.98 -6.52
N GLU A 138 11.82 -2.04 -5.94
CA GLU A 138 10.64 -1.36 -6.46
C GLU A 138 9.84 -0.73 -5.31
N ASN A 139 9.42 0.51 -5.51
CA ASN A 139 8.57 1.22 -4.55
C ASN A 139 7.11 0.95 -4.91
N PHE A 140 6.34 0.49 -3.95
CA PHE A 140 4.93 0.18 -4.14
C PHE A 140 4.08 0.69 -2.97
N THR A 141 2.78 0.79 -3.18
CA THR A 141 1.84 1.20 -2.13
C THR A 141 1.01 0.00 -1.71
N VAL A 142 1.11 -0.36 -0.43
CA VAL A 142 0.20 -1.30 0.20
C VAL A 142 -1.16 -0.63 0.36
N SER A 143 -2.17 -1.22 -0.27
CA SER A 143 -3.55 -0.74 -0.18
C SER A 143 -4.21 -1.24 1.12
N GLY A 144 -4.90 -0.34 1.83
CA GLY A 144 -5.76 -0.74 2.95
C GLY A 144 -7.02 -1.45 2.47
N PRO A 145 -7.85 -2.00 3.38
CA PRO A 145 -9.20 -2.37 2.97
C PRO A 145 -9.90 -1.08 2.57
N ALA A 146 -10.52 -1.04 1.40
CA ALA A 146 -11.31 0.11 0.97
C ALA A 146 -12.29 0.44 2.09
N VAL A 147 -12.12 1.59 2.76
CA VAL A 147 -13.15 2.12 3.65
C VAL A 147 -14.32 2.42 2.73
N PRO A 148 -15.51 1.80 2.92
CA PRO A 148 -16.68 2.19 2.14
C PRO A 148 -16.84 3.70 2.32
N GLU A 149 -16.74 4.46 1.23
CA GLU A 149 -17.00 5.88 1.29
C GLU A 149 -18.40 6.07 1.89
N PRO A 150 -18.59 6.94 2.90
CA PRO A 150 -19.93 7.25 3.36
C PRO A 150 -20.68 7.79 2.16
N SER A 151 -21.70 7.05 1.70
CA SER A 151 -22.49 7.30 0.51
C SER A 151 -22.82 8.79 0.36
N THR A 152 -22.05 9.49 -0.46
CA THR A 152 -22.26 10.91 -0.81
C THR A 152 -23.57 11.12 -1.56
N LEU A 153 -24.20 10.03 -2.02
CA LEU A 153 -25.54 10.03 -2.63
C LEU A 153 -26.67 10.41 -1.67
N THR A 154 -26.51 10.28 -0.35
CA THR A 154 -27.56 10.62 0.61
C THR A 154 -27.66 12.13 0.86
N LEU A 155 -26.59 12.90 0.61
CA LEU A 155 -26.55 14.34 0.91
C LEU A 155 -27.14 15.23 -0.21
N ALA A 156 -27.22 14.73 -1.45
CA ALA A 156 -27.77 15.48 -2.58
C ALA A 156 -29.32 15.56 -2.58
N LEU A 157 -30.01 14.68 -1.84
CA LEU A 157 -31.48 14.62 -1.82
C LEU A 157 -32.13 15.57 -0.81
N CYS A 158 -31.40 16.03 0.22
CA CYS A 158 -31.97 16.95 1.23
C CYS A 158 -32.05 18.42 0.77
N CYS A 159 -31.33 18.82 -0.27
CA CYS A 159 -31.36 20.22 -0.75
C CYS A 159 -32.52 20.53 -1.71
N ALA A 160 -33.27 19.54 -2.20
CA ALA A 160 -34.32 19.76 -3.21
C ALA A 160 -35.72 20.07 -2.63
N ALA A 161 -35.94 19.94 -1.31
CA ALA A 161 -37.27 20.11 -0.72
C ALA A 161 -37.60 21.55 -0.26
N GLY A 162 -36.70 22.52 -0.41
CA GLY A 162 -36.79 23.82 0.24
C GLY A 162 -37.40 24.99 -0.56
N LEU A 163 -37.65 24.87 -1.87
CA LEU A 163 -38.04 26.01 -2.71
C LEU A 163 -39.38 25.79 -3.43
N LEU A 164 -40.47 25.83 -2.67
CA LEU A 164 -41.82 26.09 -3.19
C LEU A 164 -42.26 27.49 -2.74
N PRO A 165 -42.18 28.54 -3.58
CA PRO A 165 -42.98 29.73 -3.35
C PRO A 165 -44.45 29.41 -3.70
N ARG A 166 -45.30 29.49 -2.67
CA ARG A 166 -46.75 29.45 -2.78
C ARG A 166 -47.28 30.60 -3.66
N LEU A 167 -48.06 30.21 -4.66
CA LEU A 167 -49.17 30.91 -5.34
C LEU A 167 -49.54 32.34 -4.87
N ARG A 168 -49.83 33.23 -5.84
CA ARG A 168 -51.15 33.88 -5.91
C ARG A 168 -51.52 34.36 -7.33
N LYS A 169 -52.62 33.82 -7.85
CA LYS A 169 -53.38 34.35 -9.01
C LYS A 169 -53.96 35.74 -8.67
N ARG A 170 -53.88 36.69 -9.59
CA ARG A 170 -54.98 37.61 -9.98
C ARG A 170 -54.82 37.97 -11.44
#